data_AF-A0A967RGT5-F1
#
_entry.id   AF-A0A967RGT5-F1
#
_cell.length_a   1.000
_cell.length_b   1.000
_cell.length_c   1.000
_cell.angle_alpha   90.00
_cell.angle_beta   90.00
_cell.angle_gamma   90.00
#
_symmetry.space_group_name_H-M   'P 1'
#
loop_
_entity.id
_entity.type
_entity.pdbx_description
1 polymer ?
#
loop_
_entity_poly.entity_id
_entity_poly.type
_entity_poly.pdbx_seq_one_letter_code
_entity_poly.pdbx_strand_id
1 'polypeptide(L)'
;YPKSLRKEDFLLYYTEIFYTNEINTTFYNIPSRWIVESWVNKTPQDFLFSAKLPQTVTHEHKLELNRCSDDLARFLFSMEPLVEAKKLLA
;
A
#
# COMPACT_ATOMS: atom_id res chain seq x y z
N TYR A 1 0.36 -19.28 6.06
CA TYR A 1 -0.50 -18.95 7.21
C TYR A 1 -1.03 -20.22 7.85
N PRO A 2 -1.17 -20.27 9.19
CA PRO A 2 -1.84 -21.36 9.89
C PRO A 2 -3.28 -21.56 9.37
N LYS A 3 -3.75 -22.82 9.31
CA LYS A 3 -5.07 -23.15 8.74
C LYS A 3 -6.25 -22.54 9.49
N SER A 4 -6.09 -22.29 10.80
CA SER A 4 -7.11 -21.67 11.67
C SER A 4 -7.05 -20.14 11.68
N LEU A 5 -6.07 -19.51 11.02
CA LEU A 5 -5.90 -18.06 11.06
C LEU A 5 -6.99 -17.39 10.22
N ARG A 6 -7.66 -16.39 10.81
CA ARG A 6 -8.66 -15.60 10.09
C ARG A 6 -7.96 -14.69 9.08
N LYS A 7 -8.56 -14.49 7.92
CA LYS A 7 -7.96 -13.68 6.83
C LYS A 7 -7.63 -12.25 7.28
N GLU A 8 -8.44 -11.68 8.17
CA GLU A 8 -8.23 -10.33 8.71
C GLU A 8 -6.96 -10.17 9.55
N ASP A 9 -6.43 -11.29 10.08
CA ASP A 9 -5.24 -11.36 10.92
C ASP A 9 -3.97 -11.71 10.10
N PHE A 10 -4.09 -11.97 8.79
CA PHE A 10 -2.96 -12.37 7.96
C PHE A 10 -1.85 -11.33 7.94
N LEU A 11 -2.21 -10.04 7.83
CA LEU A 11 -1.21 -8.96 7.83
C LEU A 11 -0.47 -8.88 9.17
N LEU A 12 -1.20 -8.98 10.28
CA LEU A 12 -0.60 -8.95 11.61
C LEU A 12 0.36 -10.13 11.79
N TYR A 13 -0.07 -11.35 11.46
CA TYR A 13 0.77 -12.54 11.51
C TYR A 13 2.01 -12.43 10.59
N TYR A 14 1.85 -11.81 9.42
CA TYR A 14 2.97 -11.58 8.50
C TYR A 14 4.06 -10.73 9.16
N THR A 15 3.68 -9.73 9.96
CA THR A 15 4.62 -8.83 10.66
C THR A 15 5.44 -9.51 11.76
N GLU A 16 5.02 -10.71 12.21
CA GLU A 16 5.78 -11.49 13.18
C GLU A 16 7.01 -12.17 12.54
N ILE A 17 7.05 -12.26 11.21
CA ILE A 17 8.07 -13.00 10.45
C ILE A 17 8.93 -12.06 9.61
N PHE A 18 8.32 -11.00 9.06
CA PHE A 18 8.99 -10.06 8.16
C PHE A 18 8.85 -8.62 8.67
N TYR A 19 9.79 -7.76 8.27
CA TYR A 19 9.81 -6.35 8.65
C TYR A 19 9.25 -5.41 7.58
N THR A 20 9.01 -5.91 6.37
CA THR A 20 8.51 -5.10 5.26
C THR A 20 7.61 -5.92 4.32
N ASN A 21 6.73 -5.23 3.60
CA ASN A 21 5.89 -5.83 2.56
C ASN A 21 5.74 -4.89 1.34
N GLU A 22 5.93 -5.44 0.13
CA GLU A 22 5.58 -4.76 -1.11
C GLU A 22 4.11 -5.00 -1.48
N ILE A 23 3.33 -3.92 -1.50
CA ILE A 23 1.93 -3.93 -1.89
C ILE A 23 1.85 -3.91 -3.43
N ASN A 24 1.62 -5.07 -4.02
CA ASN A 24 1.42 -5.21 -5.47
C ASN A 24 -0.04 -4.95 -5.89
N THR A 25 -1.01 -5.00 -4.98
CA THR A 25 -2.43 -4.80 -5.32
C THR A 25 -2.72 -3.38 -5.79
N THR A 26 -1.95 -2.38 -5.33
CA THR A 26 -2.05 -0.99 -5.77
C THR A 26 -1.73 -0.80 -7.25
N PHE A 27 -0.99 -1.72 -7.86
CA PHE A 27 -0.76 -1.75 -9.30
C PHE A 27 -2.08 -1.91 -10.06
N TYR A 28 -2.99 -2.76 -9.58
CA TYR A 28 -4.25 -3.07 -10.28
C TYR A 28 -5.41 -2.19 -9.82
N ASN A 29 -5.42 -1.75 -8.56
CA ASN A 29 -6.48 -0.92 -8.02
C ASN A 29 -5.97 -0.01 -6.90
N ILE A 30 -6.28 1.28 -7.00
CA ILE A 30 -6.00 2.25 -5.94
C ILE A 30 -6.94 1.97 -4.76
N PRO A 31 -6.43 1.59 -3.57
CA PRO A 31 -7.26 1.35 -2.40
C PRO A 31 -7.90 2.65 -1.91
N SER A 32 -8.95 2.56 -1.09
CA SER A 32 -9.42 3.72 -0.34
C SER A 32 -8.43 4.08 0.78
N ARG A 33 -8.38 5.35 1.17
CA ARG A 33 -7.54 5.82 2.29
C ARG A 33 -7.78 5.02 3.58
N TRP A 34 -9.04 4.67 3.87
CA TRP A 34 -9.42 3.86 5.03
C TRP A 34 -8.76 2.46 5.04
N ILE A 35 -8.59 1.83 3.88
CA ILE A 35 -7.88 0.54 3.78
C ILE A 35 -6.40 0.73 4.17
N VAL A 36 -5.79 1.83 3.73
CA VAL A 36 -4.39 2.15 4.02
C VAL A 36 -4.19 2.48 5.49
N GLU A 37 -5.11 3.23 6.10
CA GLU A 37 -5.16 3.46 7.55
C GLU A 37 -5.27 2.14 8.33
N SER A 38 -6.07 1.20 7.83
CA SER A 38 -6.18 -0.14 8.42
C SER A 38 -4.83 -0.89 8.37
N TRP A 39 -4.05 -0.77 7.30
CA TRP A 39 -2.70 -1.35 7.24
C TRP A 39 -1.76 -0.74 8.27
N VAL A 40 -1.79 0.59 8.43
CA VAL A 40 -1.01 1.31 9.44
C VAL A 40 -1.35 0.80 10.84
N ASN A 41 -2.65 0.69 11.16
CA ASN A 41 -3.14 0.30 12.48
C ASN A 41 -2.89 -1.18 12.81
N LYS A 42 -2.85 -2.06 11.80
CA LYS A 42 -2.65 -3.50 11.98
C LYS A 42 -1.19 -3.93 12.05
N THR A 43 -0.24 -3.02 11.85
CA THR A 43 1.18 -3.33 11.79
C THR A 43 1.97 -2.63 12.90
N PRO A 44 3.06 -3.22 13.41
CA PRO A 44 3.96 -2.57 14.36
C PRO A 44 4.53 -1.26 13.81
N GLN A 45 4.99 -0.37 14.70
CA GLN A 45 5.52 0.95 14.32
C GLN A 45 6.67 0.85 13.31
N ASP A 46 7.57 -0.13 13.49
CA ASP A 46 8.78 -0.27 12.67
C ASP A 46 8.57 -1.16 11.42
N PHE A 47 7.33 -1.59 11.16
CA PHE A 47 7.01 -2.35 9.96
C PHE A 47 6.81 -1.41 8.77
N LEU A 48 7.49 -1.70 7.67
CA LEU A 48 7.55 -0.82 6.51
C LEU A 48 6.79 -1.40 5.32
N PHE A 49 6.37 -0.52 4.42
CA PHE A 49 5.70 -0.87 3.19
C PHE A 49 6.39 -0.22 1.99
N SER A 50 6.45 -0.93 0.88
CA SER A 50 6.58 -0.33 -0.45
C SER A 50 5.26 -0.52 -1.19
N ALA A 51 4.87 0.42 -2.04
CA ALA A 51 3.64 0.33 -2.81
C ALA A 51 3.93 0.55 -4.29
N LYS A 52 3.49 -0.38 -5.14
CA LYS A 52 3.64 -0.20 -6.59
C LYS A 52 2.73 0.91 -7.07
N LEU A 53 3.27 1.76 -7.94
CA LEU A 53 2.46 2.73 -8.67
C LEU A 53 1.38 2.03 -9.50
N PRO A 54 0.22 2.67 -9.72
CA PRO A 54 -0.85 2.11 -10.55
C PRO A 54 -0.37 1.76 -11.96
N GLN A 55 -0.97 0.72 -12.54
CA GLN A 55 -0.75 0.29 -13.92
C GLN A 55 -1.11 1.40 -14.91
N THR A 56 -2.18 2.15 -14.64
CA THR A 56 -2.60 3.28 -15.46
C THR A 56 -1.51 4.35 -15.56
N VAL A 57 -0.83 4.64 -14.44
CA VAL A 57 0.29 5.59 -14.37
C VAL A 57 1.51 5.08 -15.12
N THR A 58 1.94 3.84 -14.87
CA THR A 58 3.23 3.32 -15.33
C THR A 58 3.21 2.69 -16.72
N HIS A 59 2.15 1.98 -17.09
CA HIS A 59 2.08 1.19 -18.33
C HIS A 59 1.17 1.84 -19.38
N GLU A 60 -0.02 2.30 -18.99
CA GLU A 60 -1.00 2.84 -19.94
C GLU A 60 -0.66 4.27 -20.36
N HIS A 61 -0.37 5.12 -19.37
CA HIS A 61 0.04 6.51 -19.58
C HIS A 61 1.56 6.69 -19.61
N LYS A 62 2.35 5.64 -19.33
CA LYS A 62 3.82 5.63 -19.47
C LYS A 62 4.51 6.82 -18.81
N LEU A 63 4.03 7.23 -17.62
CA LEU A 63 4.54 8.37 -16.85
C LEU A 63 4.38 9.74 -17.53
N GLU A 64 3.52 9.85 -18.55
CA GLU A 64 3.13 11.13 -19.15
C GLU A 64 2.22 11.89 -18.16
N LEU A 65 2.78 12.87 -17.45
CA LEU A 65 2.11 13.59 -16.36
C LEU A 65 0.79 14.25 -16.76
N ASN A 66 0.67 14.73 -17.99
CA ASN A 66 -0.56 15.31 -18.54
C ASN A 66 -1.71 14.29 -18.70
N ARG A 67 -1.42 12.99 -18.60
CA ARG A 67 -2.40 11.91 -18.76
C ARG A 67 -2.63 11.15 -17.47
N CYS A 68 -1.65 11.09 -16.58
CA CYS A 68 -1.73 10.34 -15.33
C CYS A 68 -1.85 11.19 -14.06
N SER A 69 -1.94 12.52 -14.17
CA SER A 69 -1.99 13.43 -13.01
C SER A 69 -3.08 13.04 -12.01
N ASP A 70 -4.27 12.71 -12.49
CA ASP A 70 -5.43 12.46 -11.62
C ASP A 70 -5.30 11.11 -10.89
N ASP A 71 -4.85 10.07 -11.59
CA ASP A 71 -4.60 8.77 -10.98
C ASP A 71 -3.40 8.78 -10.03
N LEU A 72 -2.34 9.51 -10.39
CA LEU A 72 -1.20 9.72 -9.52
C LEU A 72 -1.63 10.47 -8.25
N ALA A 73 -2.40 11.55 -8.37
CA ALA A 73 -2.91 12.31 -7.23
C ALA A 73 -3.80 11.46 -6.33
N ARG A 74 -4.71 10.67 -6.90
CA ARG A 74 -5.56 9.73 -6.15
C ARG A 74 -4.74 8.67 -5.41
N PHE A 75 -3.71 8.13 -6.06
CA PHE A 75 -2.82 7.16 -5.45
C PHE A 75 -2.03 7.79 -4.29
N LEU A 76 -1.41 8.95 -4.50
CA LEU A 76 -0.64 9.65 -3.47
C LEU A 76 -1.53 9.99 -2.26
N PHE A 77 -2.73 10.53 -2.49
CA PHE A 77 -3.70 10.82 -1.43
C PHE A 77 -4.09 9.57 -0.63
N SER A 78 -4.26 8.43 -1.31
CA SER A 78 -4.57 7.16 -0.65
C SER A 78 -3.40 6.66 0.21
N MET A 79 -2.15 6.89 -0.22
CA MET A 79 -0.93 6.45 0.48
C MET A 79 -0.48 7.39 1.61
N GLU A 80 -1.03 8.61 1.71
CA GLU A 80 -0.69 9.59 2.77
C GLU A 80 -0.61 8.99 4.19
N PRO A 81 -1.53 8.11 4.65
CA PRO A 81 -1.43 7.53 5.98
C PRO A 81 -0.13 6.77 6.24
N LEU A 82 0.43 6.10 5.22
CA LEU A 82 1.73 5.41 5.36
C LEU A 82 2.88 6.41 5.47
N VAL A 83 2.80 7.55 4.77
CA VAL A 83 3.80 8.63 4.85
C VAL A 83 3.75 9.30 6.22
N GLU A 84 2.55 9.67 6.67
CA GLU A 84 2.31 10.30 7.98
C GLU A 84 2.80 9.41 9.14
N ALA A 85 2.54 8.10 9.04
CA ALA A 85 3.00 7.11 10.02
C ALA A 85 4.49 6.75 9.89
N LYS A 86 5.21 7.31 8.91
CA LYS A 86 6.61 6.98 8.59
C LYS A 86 6.85 5.49 8.28
N LYS A 87 5.84 4.85 7.68
CA LYS A 87 5.84 3.43 7.29
C LYS A 87 5.99 3.21 5.80
N LEU A 88 6.06 4.26 4.97
CA LEU A 88 6.36 4.13 3.55
C LEU A 88 7.87 4.19 3.32
N LEU A 89 8.43 3.19 2.64
CA LEU A 89 9.82 3.21 2.16
C LEU A 89 9.96 4.27 1.06
N ALA A 90 10.90 5.20 1.27
CA ALA A 90 11.29 6.23 0.32
C ALA A 90 12.19 5.68 -0.79
#